data_AF-A0A920SWM0-F1
#
_entry.id   AF-A0A920SWM0-F1
#
_cell.length_a   1.000
_cell.length_b   1.000
_cell.length_c   1.000
_cell.angle_alpha   90.00
_cell.angle_beta   90.00
_cell.angle_gamma   90.00
#
_symmetry.space_group_name_H-M   'P 1'
#
loop_
_entity.id
_entity.type
_entity.pdbx_description
1 polymer ?
#
loop_
_entity_poly.entity_id
_entity_poly.type
_entity_poly.pdbx_seq_one_letter_code
_entity_poly.pdbx_strand_id
1 'polypeptide(L)'
;MESSARALDFVGNLNIVFFEAEDLEIIYGSPGRRRRYLDILISQSNNVYLKSLQRYRQVVNQRNQLLRQIRDGLSQENELAFWNERLPYEGALITDSRRRSVDGLNEHAVPAHQDLTNGDKLELEYQPRITASSKDTVDISSMNAEMIEKEITNALPTLQRREIAQGITVMGPTQR
;
A
#
# COMPACT_ATOMS: atom_id res chain seq x y z
N MET A 1 -13.36 -10.32 34.54
CA MET A 1 -12.95 -10.53 33.14
C MET A 1 -12.14 -9.32 32.72
N GLU A 2 -10.82 -9.36 32.84
CA GLU A 2 -9.96 -8.31 32.30
C GLU A 2 -10.00 -8.40 30.77
N SER A 3 -10.49 -7.36 30.10
CA SER A 3 -10.26 -7.21 28.67
C SER A 3 -8.79 -6.84 28.49
N SER A 4 -7.99 -7.78 27.97
CA SER A 4 -6.65 -7.46 27.51
C SER A 4 -6.79 -6.53 26.31
N ALA A 5 -6.73 -5.22 26.53
CA ALA A 5 -6.73 -4.22 25.48
C ALA A 5 -5.53 -4.52 24.56
N ARG A 6 -5.79 -4.75 23.27
CA ARG A 6 -4.73 -4.96 22.29
C ARG A 6 -4.22 -3.59 21.87
N ALA A 7 -2.93 -3.48 21.55
CA ALA A 7 -2.34 -2.24 21.04
C ALA A 7 -3.13 -1.65 19.85
N LEU A 8 -3.78 -2.52 19.07
CA LEU A 8 -4.64 -2.14 17.95
C LEU A 8 -5.94 -1.43 18.36
N ASP A 9 -6.47 -1.72 19.55
CA ASP A 9 -7.70 -1.10 20.07
C ASP A 9 -7.46 0.38 20.45
N PHE A 10 -6.20 0.82 20.55
CA PHE A 10 -5.82 2.21 20.81
C PHE A 10 -5.56 3.04 19.55
N VAL A 11 -5.38 2.39 18.39
CA VAL A 11 -5.13 3.11 17.12
C VAL A 11 -6.35 3.94 16.75
N GLY A 12 -6.16 5.27 16.68
CA GLY A 12 -7.20 6.25 16.37
C GLY A 12 -8.10 6.69 17.53
N ASN A 13 -7.87 6.16 18.73
CA ASN A 13 -8.49 6.65 19.96
C ASN A 13 -7.59 7.66 20.72
N LEU A 14 -6.29 7.67 20.42
CA LEU A 14 -5.32 8.62 20.97
C LEU A 14 -4.43 9.14 19.84
N ASN A 15 -4.69 10.36 19.39
CA ASN A 15 -3.94 11.00 18.31
C ASN A 15 -2.76 11.77 18.92
N ILE A 16 -1.55 11.29 18.65
CA ILE A 16 -0.28 11.89 19.10
C ILE A 16 0.60 12.11 17.87
N VAL A 17 1.21 13.30 17.80
CA VAL A 17 2.29 13.59 16.87
C VAL A 17 3.58 13.67 17.68
N PHE A 18 4.55 12.81 17.35
CA PHE A 18 5.86 12.76 17.98
C PHE A 18 6.91 13.12 16.94
N PHE A 19 7.86 13.97 17.31
CA PHE A 19 8.94 14.43 16.42
C PHE A 19 10.30 14.02 16.97
N GLU A 20 11.12 13.39 16.15
CA GLU A 20 12.48 12.97 16.48
C GLU A 20 13.45 13.17 15.31
N ALA A 21 14.75 13.14 15.58
CA ALA A 21 15.77 13.33 14.54
C ALA A 21 15.69 12.26 13.42
N GLU A 22 15.17 11.08 13.74
CA GLU A 22 14.93 9.99 12.78
C GLU A 22 13.82 10.31 11.77
N ASP A 23 12.99 11.33 11.98
CA ASP A 23 11.94 11.71 11.01
C ASP A 23 12.50 12.20 9.67
N LEU A 24 13.76 12.68 9.65
CA LEU A 24 14.46 13.00 8.40
C LEU A 24 14.61 11.79 7.47
N GLU A 25 14.48 10.57 8.00
CA GLU A 25 14.49 9.35 7.20
C GLU A 25 13.25 9.21 6.30
N ILE A 26 12.19 9.99 6.51
CA ILE A 26 11.08 10.10 5.54
C ILE A 26 11.60 10.69 4.22
N ILE A 27 12.52 11.65 4.30
CA ILE A 27 13.10 12.34 3.14
C ILE A 27 14.21 11.49 2.50
N TYR A 28 15.25 11.16 3.26
CA TYR A 28 16.46 10.51 2.72
C TYR A 28 16.46 8.98 2.83
N GLY A 29 15.47 8.39 3.51
CA GLY A 29 15.40 6.96 3.73
C GLY A 29 14.72 6.17 2.61
N SER A 30 14.54 4.87 2.87
CA SER A 30 13.98 3.94 1.90
C SER A 30 12.47 4.14 1.64
N PRO A 31 11.94 3.71 0.48
CA PRO A 31 10.50 3.68 0.22
C PRO A 31 9.70 2.95 1.29
N GLY A 32 10.29 1.94 1.94
CA GLY A 32 9.68 1.21 3.04
C GLY A 32 9.38 2.10 4.26
N ARG A 33 10.26 3.09 4.55
CA ARG A 33 10.04 4.06 5.64
C ARG A 33 8.90 5.01 5.33
N ARG A 34 8.88 5.61 4.13
CA ARG A 34 7.76 6.45 3.66
C ARG A 34 6.43 5.71 3.67
N ARG A 35 6.39 4.46 3.20
CA ARG A 35 5.19 3.61 3.27
C ARG A 35 4.75 3.34 4.70
N ARG A 36 5.68 3.04 5.61
CA ARG A 36 5.37 2.80 7.02
C ARG A 36 4.80 4.06 7.68
N TYR A 37 5.42 5.21 7.44
CA TYR A 37 4.93 6.50 7.91
C TYR A 37 3.49 6.75 7.43
N LEU A 38 3.25 6.60 6.12
CA LEU A 38 1.94 6.77 5.52
C LEU A 38 0.91 5.76 6.06
N ASP A 39 1.29 4.49 6.23
CA ASP A 39 0.43 3.47 6.84
C ASP A 39 0.00 3.83 8.26
N ILE A 40 0.94 4.35 9.07
CA ILE A 40 0.67 4.76 10.46
C ILE A 40 -0.27 5.97 10.46
N LEU A 41 0.07 7.01 9.69
CA LEU A 41 -0.71 8.24 9.56
C LEU A 41 -2.17 7.95 9.20
N ILE A 42 -2.40 7.14 8.17
CA ILE A 42 -3.75 6.82 7.71
C ILE A 42 -4.48 5.93 8.72
N SER A 43 -3.79 4.96 9.31
CA SER A 43 -4.41 4.03 10.26
C SER A 43 -4.93 4.72 11.52
N GLN A 44 -4.31 5.83 11.94
CA GLN A 44 -4.79 6.62 13.08
C GLN A 44 -6.15 7.28 12.83
N SER A 45 -6.49 7.64 11.59
CA SER A 45 -7.75 8.33 11.28
C SER A 45 -8.78 7.46 10.53
N ASN A 46 -8.35 6.31 9.99
CA ASN A 46 -9.18 5.48 9.12
C ASN A 46 -9.11 3.98 9.50
N ASN A 47 -10.10 3.52 10.27
CA ASN A 47 -10.20 2.11 10.68
C ASN A 47 -10.48 1.17 9.49
N VAL A 48 -11.16 1.64 8.44
CA VAL A 48 -11.37 0.83 7.22
C VAL A 48 -10.04 0.54 6.56
N TYR A 49 -9.18 1.55 6.42
CA TYR A 49 -7.82 1.39 5.90
C TYR A 49 -7.00 0.39 6.72
N LEU A 50 -7.01 0.54 8.05
CA LEU A 50 -6.28 -0.37 8.95
C LEU A 50 -6.71 -1.83 8.74
N LYS A 51 -8.02 -2.08 8.68
CA LYS A 51 -8.56 -3.42 8.44
C LYS A 51 -8.19 -3.94 7.06
N SER A 52 -8.23 -3.12 6.02
CA SER A 52 -7.82 -3.52 4.66
C SER A 52 -6.32 -3.79 4.57
N LEU A 53 -5.49 -2.99 5.22
CA LEU A 53 -4.04 -3.22 5.30
C LEU A 53 -3.70 -4.57 5.96
N GLN A 54 -4.43 -4.95 7.01
CA GLN A 54 -4.28 -6.25 7.66
C GLN A 54 -4.69 -7.41 6.73
N ARG A 55 -5.86 -7.30 6.11
CA ARG A 55 -6.37 -8.32 5.16
C ARG A 55 -5.44 -8.47 3.97
N TYR A 56 -4.98 -7.36 3.39
CA TYR A 56 -4.04 -7.36 2.28
C TYR A 56 -2.74 -8.08 2.64
N ARG A 57 -2.17 -7.82 3.83
CA ARG A 57 -0.97 -8.53 4.31
C ARG A 57 -1.22 -10.04 4.43
N GLN A 58 -2.39 -10.46 4.91
CA GLN A 58 -2.76 -11.88 4.99
C GLN A 58 -2.91 -12.51 3.60
N VAL A 59 -3.63 -11.84 2.70
CA VAL A 59 -3.83 -12.23 1.29
C VAL A 59 -2.48 -12.43 0.59
N VAL A 60 -1.57 -11.46 0.68
CA VAL A 60 -0.24 -11.57 0.06
C VAL A 60 0.54 -12.76 0.64
N ASN A 61 0.48 -12.98 1.95
CA ASN A 61 1.22 -14.06 2.59
C ASN A 61 0.72 -15.44 2.15
N GLN A 62 -0.60 -15.64 2.16
CA GLN A 62 -1.26 -16.88 1.73
C GLN A 62 -1.09 -17.11 0.23
N ARG A 63 -1.27 -16.08 -0.59
CA ARG A 63 -1.01 -16.15 -2.04
C ARG A 63 0.44 -16.52 -2.33
N ASN A 64 1.42 -15.93 -1.62
CA ASN A 64 2.84 -16.26 -1.81
C ASN A 64 3.17 -17.70 -1.40
N GLN A 65 2.51 -18.25 -0.37
CA GLN A 65 2.64 -19.66 -0.02
C GLN A 65 2.12 -20.55 -1.15
N LEU A 66 0.93 -20.25 -1.68
CA LEU A 66 0.33 -21.00 -2.78
C LEU A 66 1.18 -20.90 -4.06
N LEU A 67 1.72 -19.73 -4.40
CA LEU A 67 2.63 -19.55 -5.54
C LEU A 67 3.85 -20.47 -5.44
N ARG A 68 4.43 -20.62 -4.24
CA ARG A 68 5.54 -21.57 -4.01
C ARG A 68 5.10 -23.01 -4.15
N GLN A 69 3.93 -23.38 -3.62
CA GLN A 69 3.40 -24.74 -3.77
C GLN A 69 3.15 -25.10 -5.24
N ILE A 70 2.58 -24.18 -6.02
CA ILE A 70 2.38 -24.37 -7.47
C ILE A 70 3.71 -24.54 -8.19
N ARG A 71 4.69 -23.68 -7.91
CA ARG A 71 6.04 -23.77 -8.47
C ARG A 71 6.70 -25.12 -8.18
N ASP A 72 6.49 -25.64 -6.98
CA ASP A 72 7.06 -26.91 -6.51
C ASP A 72 6.19 -28.13 -6.91
N GLY A 73 5.11 -27.93 -7.67
CA GLY A 73 4.22 -28.99 -8.18
C GLY A 73 3.26 -29.58 -7.14
N LEU A 74 3.08 -28.93 -6.00
CA LEU A 74 2.26 -29.38 -4.87
C LEU A 74 0.81 -28.88 -4.90
N SER A 75 0.51 -27.91 -5.76
CA SER A 75 -0.81 -27.28 -5.94
C SER A 75 -1.05 -26.90 -7.40
N GLN A 76 -2.30 -26.59 -7.74
CA GLN A 76 -2.73 -26.23 -9.09
C GLN A 76 -2.90 -24.72 -9.28
N GLU A 77 -2.67 -24.22 -10.49
CA GLU A 77 -2.80 -22.79 -10.80
C GLU A 77 -4.21 -22.23 -10.59
N ASN A 78 -5.26 -23.04 -10.81
CA ASN A 78 -6.65 -22.62 -10.62
C ASN A 78 -6.99 -22.27 -9.16
N GLU A 79 -6.23 -22.77 -8.18
CA GLU A 79 -6.38 -22.44 -6.76
C GLU A 79 -6.05 -20.96 -6.48
N LEU A 80 -5.36 -20.26 -7.40
CA LEU A 80 -5.10 -18.83 -7.29
C LEU A 80 -6.35 -17.96 -7.48
N ALA A 81 -7.44 -18.48 -8.05
CA ALA A 81 -8.61 -17.69 -8.43
C ALA A 81 -9.14 -16.81 -7.29
N PHE A 82 -9.34 -17.40 -6.11
CA PHE A 82 -9.80 -16.67 -4.92
C PHE A 82 -8.84 -15.52 -4.54
N TRP A 83 -7.53 -15.76 -4.59
CA TRP A 83 -6.53 -14.74 -4.25
C TRP A 83 -6.40 -13.67 -5.33
N ASN A 84 -6.63 -14.03 -6.60
CA ASN A 84 -6.64 -13.12 -7.73
C ASN A 84 -7.87 -12.18 -7.68
N GLU A 85 -8.92 -12.50 -6.92
CA GLU A 85 -10.02 -11.58 -6.62
C GLU A 85 -9.75 -10.74 -5.38
N ARG A 86 -9.21 -11.33 -4.29
CA ARG A 86 -9.02 -10.62 -3.02
C ARG A 86 -7.84 -9.63 -3.04
N LEU A 87 -6.78 -9.94 -3.80
CA LEU A 87 -5.59 -9.09 -3.87
C LEU A 87 -5.90 -7.73 -4.54
N PRO A 88 -6.57 -7.64 -5.71
CA PRO A 88 -6.99 -6.37 -6.29
C PRO A 88 -7.90 -5.56 -5.36
N TYR A 89 -8.92 -6.21 -4.79
CA TYR A 89 -9.90 -5.55 -3.94
C TYR A 89 -9.26 -4.83 -2.74
N GLU A 90 -8.51 -5.55 -1.91
CA GLU A 90 -7.85 -4.93 -0.74
C GLU A 90 -6.72 -3.98 -1.16
N GLY A 91 -6.01 -4.31 -2.25
CA GLY A 91 -4.92 -3.48 -2.78
C GLY A 91 -5.41 -2.12 -3.29
N ALA A 92 -6.59 -2.07 -3.88
CA ALA A 92 -7.20 -0.85 -4.39
C ALA A 92 -7.66 0.10 -3.29
N LEU A 93 -8.30 -0.43 -2.23
CA LEU A 93 -8.71 0.37 -1.06
C LEU A 93 -7.50 1.06 -0.39
N ILE A 94 -6.38 0.34 -0.28
CA ILE A 94 -5.12 0.89 0.25
C ILE A 94 -4.55 1.95 -0.68
N THR A 95 -4.51 1.66 -1.98
CA THR A 95 -3.93 2.54 -3.00
C THR A 95 -4.69 3.87 -3.09
N ASP A 96 -6.02 3.82 -3.16
CA ASP A 96 -6.86 5.03 -3.18
C ASP A 96 -6.71 5.86 -1.89
N SER A 97 -6.72 5.20 -0.73
CA SER A 97 -6.54 5.91 0.54
C SER A 97 -5.19 6.61 0.63
N ARG A 98 -4.11 5.94 0.21
CA ARG A 98 -2.76 6.53 0.19
C ARG A 98 -2.66 7.70 -0.77
N ARG A 99 -3.23 7.57 -1.98
CA ARG A 99 -3.30 8.68 -2.95
C ARG A 99 -3.94 9.90 -2.32
N ARG A 100 -5.18 9.76 -1.81
CA ARG A 100 -5.92 10.86 -1.18
C ARG A 100 -5.17 11.48 0.01
N SER A 101 -4.47 10.66 0.78
CA SER A 101 -3.65 11.16 1.89
C SER A 101 -2.42 11.92 1.44
N VAL A 102 -1.77 11.52 0.33
CA VAL A 102 -0.67 12.29 -0.25
C VAL A 102 -1.17 13.61 -0.86
N ASP A 103 -2.35 13.60 -1.50
CA ASP A 103 -2.99 14.82 -1.99
C ASP A 103 -3.27 15.80 -0.84
N GLY A 104 -3.86 15.33 0.26
CA GLY A 104 -4.08 16.15 1.46
C GLY A 104 -2.78 16.59 2.14
N LEU A 105 -1.71 15.77 2.09
CA LEU A 105 -0.40 16.20 2.57
C LEU A 105 0.18 17.33 1.72
N ASN A 106 0.01 17.31 0.40
CA ASN A 106 0.44 18.42 -0.47
C ASN A 106 -0.23 19.75 -0.10
N GLU A 107 -1.54 19.72 0.20
CA GLU A 107 -2.30 20.92 0.58
C GLU A 107 -1.72 21.63 1.82
N HIS A 108 -1.06 20.90 2.71
CA HIS A 108 -0.48 21.44 3.95
C HIS A 108 1.04 21.60 3.89
N ALA A 109 1.75 20.63 3.32
CA ALA A 109 3.20 20.60 3.33
C ALA A 109 3.80 21.62 2.36
N VAL A 110 3.17 21.86 1.20
CA VAL A 110 3.70 22.79 0.20
C VAL A 110 3.69 24.24 0.73
N PRO A 111 2.60 24.79 1.28
CA PRO A 111 2.62 26.12 1.89
C PRO A 111 3.59 26.21 3.07
N ALA A 112 3.59 25.22 3.97
CA ALA A 112 4.50 25.21 5.12
C ALA A 112 5.98 25.21 4.69
N HIS A 113 6.32 24.48 3.62
CA HIS A 113 7.67 24.48 3.06
C HIS A 113 8.04 25.84 2.46
N GLN A 114 7.10 26.49 1.76
CA GLN A 114 7.32 27.83 1.20
C GLN A 114 7.56 28.87 2.30
N ASP A 115 6.85 28.80 3.42
CA ASP A 115 7.03 29.71 4.55
C ASP A 115 8.40 29.55 5.24
N LEU A 116 8.97 28.33 5.19
CA LEU A 116 10.23 27.98 5.85
C LEU A 116 11.47 28.11 4.94
N THR A 117 11.28 28.26 3.63
CA THR A 117 12.38 28.25 2.65
C THR A 117 12.33 29.46 1.73
N ASN A 118 13.48 29.86 1.18
CA ASN A 118 13.58 31.01 0.27
C ASN A 118 13.26 30.61 -1.19
N GLY A 119 12.10 29.97 -1.41
CA GLY A 119 11.60 29.66 -2.76
C GLY A 119 11.90 28.24 -3.28
N ASP A 120 12.37 27.34 -2.42
CA ASP A 120 12.51 25.93 -2.79
C ASP A 120 11.13 25.28 -2.96
N LYS A 121 10.97 24.48 -4.03
CA LYS A 121 9.71 23.81 -4.34
C LYS A 121 9.63 22.45 -3.68
N LEU A 122 8.48 22.17 -3.07
CA LEU A 122 8.10 20.84 -2.58
C LEU A 122 6.93 20.32 -3.41
N GLU A 123 6.99 19.04 -3.75
CA GLU A 123 5.91 18.28 -4.36
C GLU A 123 5.97 16.85 -3.83
N LEU A 124 4.82 16.30 -3.45
CA LEU A 124 4.67 14.91 -3.03
C LEU A 124 3.84 14.17 -4.08
N GLU A 125 4.37 13.08 -4.63
CA GLU A 125 3.63 12.26 -5.60
C GLU A 125 3.50 10.82 -5.09
N TYR A 126 2.29 10.26 -5.19
CA TYR A 126 2.07 8.85 -4.88
C TYR A 126 2.16 8.00 -6.16
N GLN A 127 3.20 7.18 -6.24
CA GLN A 127 3.48 6.32 -7.40
C GLN A 127 3.29 4.84 -7.03
N PRO A 128 2.07 4.26 -7.18
CA PRO A 128 1.84 2.87 -6.86
C PRO A 128 2.22 1.93 -8.01
N ARG A 129 2.51 0.68 -7.68
CA ARG A 129 2.73 -0.38 -8.65
C ARG A 129 1.46 -1.17 -8.92
N ILE A 130 0.63 -0.68 -9.84
CA ILE A 130 -0.65 -1.32 -10.25
C ILE A 130 -0.64 -1.87 -11.68
N THR A 131 0.46 -1.73 -12.40
CA THR A 131 0.66 -2.17 -13.79
C THR A 131 1.62 -3.36 -13.88
N ALA A 132 1.52 -4.14 -14.97
CA ALA A 132 2.34 -5.34 -15.18
C ALA A 132 3.84 -5.01 -15.36
N SER A 133 4.10 -3.94 -16.09
CA SER A 133 5.44 -3.42 -16.35
C SER A 133 5.80 -2.39 -15.28
N SER A 134 7.00 -2.51 -14.72
CA SER A 134 7.53 -1.49 -13.78
C SER A 134 7.85 -0.16 -14.45
N LYS A 135 7.77 -0.07 -15.78
CA LYS A 135 8.00 1.16 -16.54
C LYS A 135 6.70 1.90 -16.84
N ASP A 136 5.56 1.23 -16.67
CA ASP A 136 4.26 1.78 -17.03
C ASP A 136 3.72 2.52 -15.82
N THR A 137 3.64 3.84 -15.93
CA THR A 137 3.00 4.71 -14.95
C THR A 137 1.56 4.96 -15.37
N VAL A 138 0.62 4.72 -14.48
CA VAL A 138 -0.78 5.13 -14.65
C VAL A 138 -1.00 6.36 -13.79
N ASP A 139 -1.53 7.41 -14.40
CA ASP A 139 -2.02 8.55 -13.64
C ASP A 139 -3.27 8.12 -12.87
N ILE A 140 -3.11 7.99 -11.55
CA ILE A 140 -4.18 7.59 -10.65
C ILE A 140 -4.84 8.79 -9.95
N SER A 141 -4.43 10.03 -10.25
CA SER A 141 -4.87 11.24 -9.54
C SER A 141 -6.40 11.39 -9.51
N SER A 142 -7.08 11.01 -10.60
CA SER A 142 -8.54 11.05 -10.72
C SER A 142 -9.23 9.69 -10.55
N MET A 143 -8.50 8.64 -10.20
CA MET A 143 -9.05 7.29 -10.06
C MET A 143 -9.65 7.06 -8.67
N ASN A 144 -10.76 6.34 -8.64
CA ASN A 144 -11.33 5.78 -7.41
C ASN A 144 -10.85 4.33 -7.19
N ALA A 145 -11.23 3.75 -6.05
CA ALA A 145 -10.84 2.37 -5.71
C ALA A 145 -11.31 1.34 -6.76
N GLU A 146 -12.50 1.49 -7.34
CA GLU A 146 -13.02 0.54 -8.34
C GLU A 146 -12.19 0.57 -9.63
N MET A 147 -11.82 1.75 -10.12
CA MET A 147 -10.94 1.88 -11.28
C MET A 147 -9.55 1.28 -11.00
N ILE A 148 -9.00 1.51 -9.81
CA ILE A 148 -7.71 0.94 -9.41
C ILE A 148 -7.79 -0.58 -9.31
N GLU A 149 -8.87 -1.12 -8.74
CA GLU A 149 -9.09 -2.57 -8.65
C GLU A 149 -9.12 -3.21 -10.05
N LYS A 150 -9.81 -2.57 -10.99
CA LYS A 150 -9.88 -3.02 -12.38
C LYS A 150 -8.50 -3.04 -13.04
N GLU A 151 -7.68 -2.00 -12.84
CA GLU A 151 -6.31 -1.96 -13.37
C GLU A 151 -5.45 -3.10 -12.81
N ILE A 152 -5.45 -3.32 -11.49
CA ILE A 152 -4.71 -4.41 -10.86
C ILE A 152 -5.19 -5.76 -11.40
N THR A 153 -6.52 -5.95 -11.50
CA THR A 153 -7.14 -7.19 -12.00
C THR A 153 -6.72 -7.50 -13.43
N ASN A 154 -6.73 -6.49 -14.32
CA ASN A 154 -6.33 -6.66 -15.72
C ASN A 154 -4.84 -7.00 -15.87
N ALA A 155 -4.00 -6.48 -14.98
CA ALA A 155 -2.57 -6.70 -15.05
C ALA A 155 -2.13 -8.06 -14.48
N LEU A 156 -2.85 -8.62 -13.50
CA LEU A 156 -2.47 -9.87 -12.80
C LEU A 156 -2.21 -11.09 -13.73
N PRO A 157 -3.07 -11.42 -14.72
CA PRO A 157 -2.85 -12.58 -15.58
C PRO A 157 -1.52 -12.53 -16.33
N THR A 158 -1.09 -11.34 -16.75
CA THR A 158 0.18 -11.15 -17.46
C THR A 158 1.40 -11.41 -16.57
N LEU A 159 1.22 -11.34 -15.25
CA LEU A 159 2.27 -11.53 -14.25
C LEU A 159 2.34 -12.94 -13.69
N GLN A 160 1.25 -13.71 -13.78
CA GLN A 160 1.10 -14.99 -13.08
C GLN A 160 2.29 -15.94 -13.31
N ARG A 161 2.74 -16.11 -14.56
CA ARG A 161 3.91 -16.96 -14.86
C ARG A 161 5.18 -16.53 -14.12
N ARG A 162 5.44 -15.22 -14.07
CA ARG A 162 6.59 -14.65 -13.37
C ARG A 162 6.45 -14.83 -11.85
N GLU A 163 5.26 -14.61 -11.32
CA GLU A 163 4.97 -14.75 -9.88
C GLU A 163 5.09 -16.19 -9.40
N ILE A 164 4.62 -17.17 -10.19
CA ILE A 164 4.80 -18.59 -9.92
C ILE A 164 6.29 -18.93 -9.93
N ALA A 165 7.03 -18.55 -10.98
CA ALA A 165 8.46 -18.82 -11.08
C ALA A 165 9.26 -18.25 -9.88
N GLN A 166 8.88 -17.07 -9.38
CA GLN A 166 9.54 -16.43 -8.25
C GLN A 166 8.97 -16.83 -6.87
N GLY A 167 7.78 -17.42 -6.82
CA GLY A 167 7.07 -17.76 -5.57
C GLY A 167 6.65 -16.53 -4.75
N ILE A 168 6.48 -15.37 -5.39
CA ILE A 168 6.14 -14.10 -4.75
C ILE A 168 5.20 -13.25 -5.61
N THR A 169 4.33 -12.50 -4.95
CA THR A 169 3.50 -11.44 -5.53
C THR A 169 4.36 -10.23 -5.82
N VAL A 170 4.32 -9.75 -7.06
CA VAL A 170 5.20 -8.67 -7.54
C VAL A 170 4.49 -7.33 -7.70
N MET A 171 3.17 -7.28 -7.61
CA MET A 171 2.36 -6.07 -7.77
C MET A 171 1.63 -5.70 -6.47
N GLY A 172 1.35 -4.41 -6.30
CA GLY A 172 0.47 -3.90 -5.26
C GLY A 172 1.15 -2.91 -4.30
N PRO A 173 0.39 -2.41 -3.30
CA PRO A 173 0.82 -1.32 -2.43
C PRO A 173 2.01 -1.62 -1.51
N THR A 174 2.45 -2.88 -1.36
CA THR A 174 3.59 -3.21 -0.48
C THR A 174 4.89 -3.49 -1.26
N GLN A 175 4.80 -3.56 -2.58
CA GLN A 175 5.88 -3.90 -3.51
C GLN A 175 6.55 -2.60 -3.96
N ARG A 176 7.88 -2.67 -4.16
CA ARG A 176 8.86 -1.54 -4.19
C ARG A 176 8.33 -0.14 -4.41
#